data_AF-K2AKC3-F1
#
_entry.id   AF-K2AKC3-F1
#
_cell.length_a   1.000
_cell.length_b   1.000
_cell.length_c   1.000
_cell.angle_alpha   90.00
_cell.angle_beta   90.00
_cell.angle_gamma   90.00
#
_symmetry.space_group_name_H-M   'P 1'
#
loop_
_entity.id
_entity.type
_entity.pdbx_description
1 polymer ?
#
loop_
_entity_poly.entity_id
_entity_poly.type
_entity_poly.pdbx_seq_one_letter_code
_entity_poly.pdbx_strand_id
1 'polypeptide(L)'
;MDLVITLMGPSGVGKDTIIDELKNEVPVEVCKRATTRKPRVNDPTDLLNYHFLSYEKFMEELNRGAYVMPNRYADAWYGVPISEIYRVIESGRIPIIKGTLNVLPGTMKQLSGQIDFFNIYLYPPSLDSLENRLNKRGSESPELIGKRFKEAIWEIKAAHNGHGKFIHSHVINYDDHPEDATEQIVSNIKNQLLARSN
;
A
#
# COMPACT_ATOMS: atom_id res chain seq x y z
N MET A 1 20.97 6.15 0.53
CA MET A 1 19.78 5.60 1.22
C MET A 1 18.91 4.97 0.16
N ASP A 2 18.42 3.77 0.42
CA ASP A 2 17.54 3.06 -0.52
C ASP A 2 16.16 3.71 -0.57
N LEU A 3 15.51 3.61 -1.73
CA LEU A 3 14.16 4.12 -1.95
C LEU A 3 13.13 3.05 -1.66
N VAL A 4 12.10 3.36 -0.89
CA VAL A 4 10.88 2.56 -0.83
C VAL A 4 9.70 3.42 -1.26
N ILE A 5 8.85 2.89 -2.14
CA ILE A 5 7.60 3.53 -2.54
C ILE A 5 6.48 3.00 -1.65
N THR A 6 5.66 3.89 -1.08
CA THR A 6 4.36 3.46 -0.53
C THR A 6 3.24 3.98 -1.42
N LEU A 7 2.42 3.10 -1.95
CA LEU A 7 1.19 3.47 -2.65
C LEU A 7 0.00 3.27 -1.70
N MET A 8 -0.46 4.36 -1.14
CA MET A 8 -1.60 4.41 -0.22
C MET A 8 -2.85 4.89 -0.94
N GLY A 9 -3.99 4.63 -0.34
CA GLY A 9 -5.28 5.09 -0.85
C GLY A 9 -6.39 4.18 -0.35
N PRO A 10 -7.65 4.62 -0.46
CA PRO A 10 -8.75 3.81 0.03
C PRO A 10 -8.84 2.49 -0.73
N SER A 11 -9.45 1.52 -0.09
CA SER A 11 -9.82 0.28 -0.75
C SER A 11 -10.70 0.55 -1.99
N GLY A 12 -10.39 -0.05 -3.14
CA GLY A 12 -11.17 0.12 -4.39
C GLY A 12 -10.64 1.21 -5.32
N VAL A 13 -9.60 1.96 -4.92
CA VAL A 13 -9.04 3.07 -5.71
C VAL A 13 -8.18 2.63 -6.91
N GLY A 14 -7.92 1.33 -7.10
CA GLY A 14 -7.17 0.81 -8.27
C GLY A 14 -5.66 0.61 -8.05
N LYS A 15 -5.18 0.53 -6.81
CA LYS A 15 -3.74 0.36 -6.50
C LYS A 15 -3.08 -0.83 -7.22
N ASP A 16 -3.75 -1.98 -7.28
CA ASP A 16 -3.19 -3.18 -7.91
C ASP A 16 -2.98 -2.98 -9.41
N THR A 17 -3.97 -2.39 -10.10
CA THR A 17 -3.89 -2.03 -11.53
C THR A 17 -2.71 -1.10 -11.80
N ILE A 18 -2.60 -0.01 -11.05
CA ILE A 18 -1.50 0.96 -11.18
C ILE A 18 -0.15 0.28 -10.94
N ILE A 19 -0.02 -0.57 -9.92
CA ILE A 19 1.23 -1.29 -9.63
C ILE A 19 1.63 -2.23 -10.77
N ASP A 20 0.65 -2.91 -11.39
CA ASP A 20 0.93 -3.82 -12.49
C ASP A 20 1.43 -3.07 -13.73
N GLU A 21 0.88 -1.89 -14.01
CA GLU A 21 1.38 -1.01 -15.08
C GLU A 21 2.77 -0.45 -14.75
N LEU A 22 3.00 0.00 -13.51
CA LEU A 22 4.29 0.54 -13.07
C LEU A 22 5.45 -0.42 -13.27
N LYS A 23 5.23 -1.74 -13.15
CA LYS A 23 6.27 -2.77 -13.36
C LYS A 23 6.86 -2.76 -14.77
N ASN A 24 6.16 -2.20 -15.76
CA ASN A 24 6.64 -2.10 -17.13
C ASN A 24 7.54 -0.87 -17.35
N GLU A 25 7.43 0.15 -16.49
CA GLU A 25 8.07 1.46 -16.66
C GLU A 25 9.25 1.69 -15.71
N VAL A 26 9.21 1.08 -14.53
CA VAL A 26 10.23 1.17 -13.49
C VAL A 26 10.46 -0.20 -12.86
N PRO A 27 11.68 -0.52 -12.38
CA PRO A 27 12.00 -1.84 -11.84
C PRO A 27 11.45 -2.00 -10.41
N VAL A 28 10.15 -1.87 -10.22
CA VAL A 28 9.48 -2.01 -8.92
C VAL A 28 9.12 -3.47 -8.64
N GLU A 29 9.04 -3.84 -7.36
CA GLU A 29 8.49 -5.12 -6.91
C GLU A 29 7.71 -4.96 -5.61
N VAL A 30 6.53 -5.60 -5.55
CA VAL A 30 5.63 -5.50 -4.40
C VAL A 30 6.19 -6.29 -3.22
N CYS A 31 6.38 -5.63 -2.09
CA CYS A 31 6.73 -6.31 -0.86
C CYS A 31 5.56 -7.17 -0.38
N LYS A 32 5.82 -8.46 -0.20
CA LYS A 32 4.89 -9.39 0.42
C LYS A 32 4.59 -8.99 1.87
N ARG A 33 3.31 -9.02 2.26
CA ARG A 33 2.90 -8.64 3.63
C ARG A 33 2.81 -9.88 4.51
N ALA A 34 3.14 -9.77 5.79
CA ALA A 34 2.79 -10.80 6.78
C ALA A 34 1.39 -10.57 7.32
N THR A 35 0.66 -11.65 7.65
CA THR A 35 -0.64 -11.59 8.32
C THR A 35 -0.90 -12.78 9.23
N THR A 36 -1.71 -12.55 10.26
CA THR A 36 -2.21 -13.61 11.17
C THR A 36 -3.56 -14.19 10.74
N ARG A 37 -4.19 -13.69 9.67
CA ARG A 37 -5.43 -14.32 9.19
C ARG A 37 -5.11 -15.66 8.54
N LYS A 38 -6.12 -16.51 8.39
CA LYS A 38 -5.99 -17.72 7.56
C LYS A 38 -6.00 -17.37 6.07
N PRO A 39 -5.27 -18.10 5.21
CA PRO A 39 -5.40 -17.98 3.76
C PRO A 39 -6.84 -18.18 3.30
N ARG A 40 -7.24 -17.52 2.22
CA ARG A 40 -8.53 -17.75 1.57
C ARG A 40 -8.47 -19.06 0.79
N VAL A 41 -9.45 -19.93 1.01
CA VAL A 41 -9.48 -21.28 0.39
C VAL A 41 -9.59 -21.21 -1.14
N ASN A 42 -10.24 -20.18 -1.68
CA ASN A 42 -10.53 -20.06 -3.12
C ASN A 42 -9.78 -18.92 -3.81
N ASP A 43 -8.64 -18.50 -3.28
CA ASP A 43 -7.82 -17.42 -3.86
C ASP A 43 -6.36 -17.88 -3.96
N PRO A 44 -5.94 -18.48 -5.09
CA PRO A 44 -4.58 -18.99 -5.25
C PRO A 44 -3.53 -17.86 -5.23
N THR A 45 -3.94 -16.62 -5.49
CA THR A 45 -3.04 -15.46 -5.41
C THR A 45 -2.74 -15.06 -3.97
N ASP A 46 -3.53 -15.53 -3.00
CA ASP A 46 -3.42 -15.13 -1.61
C ASP A 46 -2.10 -15.60 -0.97
N LEU A 47 -1.69 -16.84 -1.28
CA LEU A 47 -0.40 -17.41 -0.88
C LEU A 47 0.80 -16.72 -1.54
N LEU A 48 0.59 -16.08 -2.71
CA LEU A 48 1.62 -15.27 -3.36
C LEU A 48 1.75 -13.90 -2.69
N ASN A 49 0.61 -13.31 -2.29
CA ASN A 49 0.53 -11.96 -1.75
C ASN A 49 0.87 -11.83 -0.25
N TYR A 50 0.78 -12.91 0.53
CA TYR A 50 0.98 -12.87 1.98
C TYR A 50 1.86 -13.98 2.56
N HIS A 51 2.64 -13.64 3.59
CA HIS A 51 3.21 -14.58 4.55
C HIS A 51 2.20 -14.82 5.66
N PHE A 52 1.72 -16.06 5.78
CA PHE A 52 0.75 -16.43 6.81
C PHE A 52 1.48 -16.95 8.04
N LEU A 53 1.29 -16.25 9.17
CA LEU A 53 1.92 -16.55 10.44
C LEU A 53 0.89 -16.87 11.51
N SER A 54 1.28 -17.61 12.54
CA SER A 54 0.47 -17.69 13.75
C SER A 54 0.45 -16.33 14.46
N TYR A 55 -0.57 -16.10 15.30
CA TYR A 55 -0.65 -14.88 16.09
C TYR A 55 0.60 -14.71 16.98
N GLU A 56 1.00 -15.78 17.67
CA GLU A 56 2.14 -15.80 18.57
C GLU A 56 3.43 -15.42 17.84
N LYS A 57 3.65 -15.97 16.64
CA LYS A 57 4.82 -15.68 15.80
C LYS A 57 4.84 -14.22 15.35
N PHE A 58 3.71 -13.70 14.88
CA PHE A 58 3.62 -12.31 14.45
C PHE A 58 3.91 -11.35 15.62
N MET A 59 3.32 -11.60 16.79
CA MET A 59 3.53 -10.75 17.97
C MET A 59 4.98 -10.81 18.47
N GLU A 60 5.60 -11.98 18.45
CA GLU A 60 7.01 -12.17 18.77
C GLU A 60 7.91 -11.32 17.85
N GLU A 61 7.67 -11.36 16.54
CA GLU A 61 8.41 -10.57 15.54
C GLU A 61 8.11 -9.07 15.64
N LEU A 62 6.85 -8.70 15.89
CA LEU A 62 6.43 -7.32 16.09
C LEU A 62 7.14 -6.67 17.28
N ASN A 63 7.26 -7.40 18.40
CA ASN A 63 7.96 -6.91 19.60
C ASN A 63 9.47 -6.69 19.37
N ARG A 64 10.06 -7.34 18.36
CA ARG A 64 11.44 -7.10 17.93
C ARG A 64 11.57 -5.99 16.89
N GLY A 65 10.47 -5.35 16.50
CA GLY A 65 10.47 -4.31 15.47
C GLY A 65 10.68 -4.83 14.05
N ALA A 66 10.32 -6.09 13.76
CA ALA A 66 10.57 -6.72 12.45
C ALA A 66 9.67 -6.21 11.30
N TYR A 67 8.69 -5.34 11.58
CA TYR A 67 7.69 -4.89 10.61
C TYR A 67 7.66 -3.38 10.43
N VAL A 68 7.46 -2.97 9.19
CA VAL A 68 7.00 -1.63 8.81
C VAL A 68 5.49 -1.65 8.64
N MET A 69 4.84 -0.53 8.97
CA MET A 69 3.39 -0.34 8.82
C MET A 69 2.52 -1.46 9.42
N PRO A 70 2.78 -1.95 10.66
CA PRO A 70 1.86 -2.86 11.32
C PRO A 70 0.48 -2.21 11.50
N ASN A 71 -0.56 -2.98 11.21
CA ASN A 71 -1.95 -2.58 11.45
C ASN A 71 -2.83 -3.79 11.75
N ARG A 72 -3.97 -3.54 12.40
CA ARG A 72 -4.98 -4.55 12.68
C ARG A 72 -6.23 -4.28 11.86
N TYR A 73 -6.73 -5.31 11.18
CA TYR A 73 -7.94 -5.24 10.36
C TYR A 73 -8.71 -6.57 10.44
N ALA A 74 -10.03 -6.50 10.66
CA ALA A 74 -10.90 -7.67 10.78
C ALA A 74 -10.31 -8.77 11.70
N ASP A 75 -9.86 -8.36 12.89
CA ASP A 75 -9.26 -9.23 13.92
C ASP A 75 -7.96 -9.95 13.56
N ALA A 76 -7.35 -9.59 12.44
CA ALA A 76 -6.03 -10.05 12.07
C ALA A 76 -5.01 -8.91 12.09
N TRP A 77 -3.76 -9.26 12.38
CA TRP A 77 -2.63 -8.37 12.22
C TRP A 77 -2.07 -8.48 10.81
N TYR A 78 -1.50 -7.38 10.35
CA TYR A 78 -0.79 -7.26 9.09
C TYR A 78 0.45 -6.39 9.29
N GLY A 79 1.48 -6.60 8.47
CA GLY A 79 2.69 -5.77 8.46
C GLY A 79 3.55 -6.09 7.24
N VAL A 80 4.50 -5.22 6.89
CA VAL A 80 5.51 -5.50 5.87
C VAL A 80 6.80 -5.91 6.57
N PRO A 81 7.28 -7.16 6.41
CA PRO A 81 8.55 -7.57 7.00
C PRO A 81 9.68 -6.68 6.49
N ILE A 82 10.54 -6.21 7.38
CA ILE A 82 11.75 -5.45 6.99
C ILE A 82 12.65 -6.31 6.08
N SER A 83 12.74 -7.61 6.35
CA SER A 83 13.46 -8.58 5.52
C SER A 83 12.95 -8.64 4.08
N GLU A 84 11.64 -8.46 3.87
CA GLU A 84 11.05 -8.45 2.53
C GLU A 84 11.41 -7.17 1.76
N ILE A 85 11.52 -6.04 2.45
CA ILE A 85 12.00 -4.79 1.85
C ILE A 85 13.45 -4.99 1.37
N TYR A 86 14.33 -5.51 2.23
CA TYR A 86 15.72 -5.77 1.85
C TYR A 86 15.85 -6.83 0.75
N ARG A 87 15.06 -7.90 0.77
CA ARG A 87 15.03 -8.89 -0.32
C ARG A 87 14.79 -8.23 -1.68
N VAL A 88 13.84 -7.29 -1.74
CA VAL A 88 13.54 -6.57 -2.99
C VAL A 88 14.69 -5.63 -3.37
N ILE A 89 15.25 -4.88 -2.42
CA ILE A 89 16.42 -4.00 -2.66
C ILE A 89 17.61 -4.81 -3.21
N GLU A 90 17.94 -5.93 -2.56
CA GLU A 90 19.05 -6.82 -2.94
C GLU A 90 18.85 -7.46 -4.32
N SER A 91 17.61 -7.57 -4.79
CA SER A 91 17.29 -8.01 -6.16
C SER A 91 17.52 -6.94 -7.23
N GLY A 92 17.96 -5.73 -6.84
CA GLY A 92 18.16 -4.59 -7.75
C GLY A 92 16.86 -3.88 -8.14
N ARG A 93 15.78 -4.08 -7.37
CA ARG A 93 14.45 -3.53 -7.62
C ARG A 93 14.04 -2.54 -6.54
N ILE A 94 13.10 -1.66 -6.86
CA ILE A 94 12.54 -0.68 -5.93
C ILE A 94 11.36 -1.32 -5.18
N PRO A 95 11.43 -1.46 -3.85
CA PRO A 95 10.32 -1.98 -3.07
C PRO A 95 9.09 -1.08 -3.14
N ILE A 96 7.92 -1.66 -3.43
CA ILE A 96 6.63 -0.98 -3.34
C ILE A 96 5.73 -1.62 -2.29
N ILE A 97 5.21 -0.79 -1.39
CA ILE A 97 4.30 -1.19 -0.31
C ILE A 97 2.92 -0.62 -0.62
N LYS A 98 1.91 -1.48 -0.73
CA LYS A 98 0.50 -1.05 -0.87
C LYS A 98 -0.23 -1.03 0.47
N GLY A 99 -0.92 0.08 0.75
CA GLY A 99 -1.59 0.31 2.03
C GLY A 99 -2.82 1.21 1.96
N THR A 100 -3.41 1.42 3.13
CA THR A 100 -4.45 2.43 3.42
C THR A 100 -3.82 3.53 4.27
N LEU A 101 -4.54 4.58 4.68
CA LEU A 101 -4.02 5.53 5.69
C LEU A 101 -4.15 5.05 7.14
N ASN A 102 -4.78 3.89 7.36
CA ASN A 102 -4.96 3.26 8.68
C ASN A 102 -3.69 2.59 9.24
N VAL A 103 -2.52 2.90 8.68
CA VAL A 103 -1.22 2.43 9.14
C VAL A 103 -0.64 3.43 10.12
N LEU A 104 -0.24 2.90 11.28
CA LEU A 104 0.15 3.69 12.44
C LEU A 104 1.25 4.71 12.08
N PRO A 105 1.06 6.02 12.38
CA PRO A 105 2.12 7.01 12.25
C PRO A 105 3.35 6.61 13.06
N GLY A 106 4.55 6.69 12.46
CA GLY A 106 5.81 6.36 13.11
C GLY A 106 6.30 4.92 12.93
N THR A 107 5.59 4.10 12.17
CA THR A 107 5.97 2.71 11.85
C THR A 107 7.10 2.55 10.82
N MET A 108 7.56 3.66 10.26
CA MET A 108 8.74 3.72 9.39
C MET A 108 9.99 4.15 10.16
N LYS A 109 9.86 4.51 11.45
CA LYS A 109 10.98 5.01 12.27
C LYS A 109 12.10 3.98 12.43
N GLN A 110 11.78 2.70 12.41
CA GLN A 110 12.75 1.60 12.52
C GLN A 110 13.81 1.66 11.41
N LEU A 111 13.47 2.22 10.25
CA LEU A 111 14.37 2.33 9.10
C LEU A 111 14.81 3.79 8.85
N SER A 112 14.53 4.69 9.80
CA SER A 112 14.91 6.09 9.72
C SER A 112 16.43 6.21 9.56
N GLY A 113 16.87 6.92 8.52
CA GLY A 113 18.28 7.12 8.20
C GLY A 113 18.93 6.00 7.38
N GLN A 114 18.19 4.95 7.03
CA GLN A 114 18.67 3.89 6.12
C GLN A 114 17.85 3.86 4.83
N ILE A 115 16.53 3.95 4.99
CA ILE A 115 15.55 3.93 3.90
C ILE A 115 14.80 5.25 3.87
N ASP A 116 14.62 5.76 2.66
CA ASP A 116 13.81 6.92 2.38
C ASP A 116 12.49 6.49 1.73
N PHE A 117 11.38 6.78 2.42
CA PHE A 117 10.04 6.40 2.02
C PHE A 117 9.38 7.51 1.20
N PHE A 118 9.17 7.25 -0.09
CA PHE A 118 8.40 8.14 -0.95
C PHE A 118 6.93 7.73 -0.95
N ASN A 119 6.16 8.49 -0.17
CA ASN A 119 4.77 8.18 0.13
C ASN A 119 3.82 8.84 -0.88
N ILE A 120 3.12 8.02 -1.67
CA ILE A 120 2.14 8.46 -2.66
C ILE A 120 0.75 8.08 -2.16
N TYR A 121 -0.20 9.01 -2.22
CA TYR A 121 -1.60 8.74 -1.93
C TYR A 121 -2.45 8.87 -3.20
N LEU A 122 -3.15 7.78 -3.51
CA LEU A 122 -4.03 7.66 -4.66
C LEU A 122 -5.48 7.97 -4.24
N TYR A 123 -6.10 8.92 -4.92
CA TYR A 123 -7.48 9.34 -4.73
C TYR A 123 -8.37 8.77 -5.83
N PRO A 124 -9.63 8.40 -5.52
CA PRO A 124 -10.64 8.28 -6.56
C PRO A 124 -11.04 9.69 -7.07
N PRO A 125 -11.58 9.80 -8.29
CA PRO A 125 -12.02 11.09 -8.83
C PRO A 125 -13.24 11.63 -8.07
N SER A 126 -14.05 10.74 -7.51
CA SER A 126 -15.20 11.07 -6.65
C SER A 126 -15.53 9.92 -5.70
N LEU A 127 -16.36 10.20 -4.69
CA LEU A 127 -16.90 9.16 -3.82
C LEU A 127 -17.82 8.20 -4.59
N ASP A 128 -18.62 8.71 -5.53
CA ASP A 128 -19.51 7.92 -6.38
C ASP A 128 -18.72 6.94 -7.26
N SER A 129 -17.60 7.39 -7.83
CA SER A 129 -16.68 6.52 -8.57
C SER A 129 -16.16 5.39 -7.69
N LEU A 130 -15.74 5.71 -6.47
CA LEU A 130 -15.25 4.70 -5.52
C LEU A 130 -16.34 3.69 -5.14
N GLU A 131 -17.55 4.16 -4.84
CA GLU A 131 -18.70 3.30 -4.53
C GLU A 131 -19.03 2.37 -5.70
N ASN A 132 -19.06 2.90 -6.92
CA ASN A 132 -19.28 2.12 -8.13
C ASN A 132 -18.20 1.04 -8.31
N ARG A 133 -16.92 1.36 -8.09
CA ARG A 133 -15.81 0.39 -8.15
C ARG A 133 -15.96 -0.72 -7.10
N LEU A 134 -16.35 -0.38 -5.88
CA LEU A 134 -16.58 -1.35 -4.81
C LEU A 134 -17.74 -2.31 -5.14
N ASN A 135 -18.84 -1.77 -5.67
CA ASN A 135 -20.00 -2.56 -6.08
C ASN A 135 -19.71 -3.47 -7.28
N LYS A 136 -18.97 -2.98 -8.29
CA LYS A 136 -18.59 -3.77 -9.49
C LYS A 136 -17.74 -5.01 -9.16
N ARG A 137 -17.02 -5.03 -8.03
CA ARG A 137 -16.16 -6.16 -7.65
C ARG A 137 -16.96 -7.44 -7.35
N GLY A 138 -18.27 -7.34 -7.10
CA GLY A 138 -19.25 -8.44 -7.15
C GLY A 138 -19.05 -9.62 -6.20
N SER A 139 -18.01 -9.58 -5.34
CA SER A 139 -17.55 -10.72 -4.52
C SER A 139 -17.84 -10.54 -3.03
N GLU A 140 -18.51 -9.45 -2.65
CA GLU A 140 -18.74 -9.08 -1.26
C GLU A 140 -20.21 -8.71 -1.01
N SER A 141 -20.69 -8.99 0.19
CA SER A 141 -22.04 -8.59 0.62
C SER A 141 -22.20 -7.07 0.69
N PRO A 142 -23.40 -6.51 0.49
CA PRO A 142 -23.66 -5.08 0.64
C PRO A 142 -23.22 -4.49 1.99
N GLU A 143 -23.32 -5.25 3.09
CA GLU A 143 -22.87 -4.81 4.41
C GLU A 143 -21.36 -4.57 4.46
N LEU A 144 -20.58 -5.49 3.86
CA LEU A 144 -19.12 -5.39 3.79
C LEU A 144 -18.68 -4.24 2.88
N ILE A 145 -19.38 -4.05 1.74
CA ILE A 145 -19.16 -2.89 0.86
C ILE A 145 -19.40 -1.58 1.63
N GLY A 146 -20.50 -1.48 2.38
CA GLY A 146 -20.82 -0.31 3.19
C GLY A 146 -19.77 -0.04 4.28
N LYS A 147 -19.20 -1.08 4.92
CA LYS A 147 -18.09 -0.93 5.87
C LYS A 147 -16.84 -0.37 5.19
N ARG A 148 -16.44 -0.94 4.04
CA ARG A 148 -15.27 -0.48 3.26
C ARG A 148 -15.45 0.95 2.77
N PHE A 149 -16.65 1.32 2.33
CA PHE A 149 -16.93 2.67 1.85
C PHE A 149 -16.86 3.71 2.98
N LYS A 150 -17.41 3.40 4.16
CA LYS A 150 -17.26 4.25 5.35
C LYS A 150 -15.80 4.44 5.75
N GLU A 151 -15.02 3.36 5.75
CA GLU A 151 -13.58 3.41 6.02
C GLU A 151 -12.85 4.29 4.99
N ALA A 152 -13.16 4.13 3.70
CA ALA A 152 -12.58 4.94 2.64
C ALA A 152 -12.89 6.44 2.77
N ILE A 153 -14.13 6.81 3.13
CA ILE A 153 -14.49 8.22 3.38
C ILE A 153 -13.65 8.77 4.53
N TRP A 154 -13.47 8.00 5.60
CA TRP A 154 -12.60 8.41 6.70
C TRP A 154 -11.15 8.59 6.25
N GLU A 155 -10.60 7.65 5.48
CA GLU A 155 -9.22 7.73 4.97
C GLU A 155 -8.99 8.97 4.09
N ILE A 156 -9.91 9.26 3.17
CA ILE A 156 -9.83 10.44 2.29
C ILE A 156 -9.85 11.73 3.13
N LYS A 157 -10.72 11.81 4.14
CA LYS A 157 -10.78 12.96 5.05
C LYS A 157 -9.50 13.08 5.88
N ALA A 158 -8.97 11.97 6.39
CA ALA A 158 -7.73 11.95 7.16
C ALA A 158 -6.54 12.43 6.30
N ALA A 159 -6.47 12.00 5.03
CA ALA A 159 -5.45 12.44 4.08
C ALA A 159 -5.42 13.97 3.94
N HIS A 160 -6.60 14.60 3.87
CA HIS A 160 -6.74 16.05 3.74
C HIS A 160 -6.47 16.81 5.04
N ASN A 161 -6.89 16.27 6.20
CA ASN A 161 -6.90 17.00 7.48
C ASN A 161 -5.59 16.89 8.27
N GLY A 162 -4.43 16.88 7.59
CA GLY A 162 -3.11 16.94 8.23
C GLY A 162 -2.59 15.63 8.83
N HIS A 163 -3.35 14.53 8.78
CA HIS A 163 -2.80 13.19 8.98
C HIS A 163 -1.98 12.74 7.76
N GLY A 164 -2.11 13.41 6.61
CA GLY A 164 -1.32 13.20 5.40
C GLY A 164 0.01 13.94 5.34
N LYS A 165 0.52 14.54 6.41
CA LYS A 165 1.77 15.35 6.38
C LYS A 165 3.02 14.60 5.88
N PHE A 166 2.98 13.27 5.89
CA PHE A 166 4.06 12.42 5.37
C PHE A 166 3.84 12.00 3.91
N ILE A 167 2.72 12.38 3.28
CA ILE A 167 2.45 12.14 1.85
C ILE A 167 3.28 13.14 1.05
N HIS A 168 4.09 12.62 0.13
CA HIS A 168 4.94 13.41 -0.76
C HIS A 168 4.25 13.72 -2.09
N SER A 169 3.34 12.85 -2.54
CA SER A 169 2.61 13.03 -3.79
C SER A 169 1.15 12.59 -3.67
N HIS A 170 0.27 13.40 -4.23
CA HIS A 170 -1.17 13.17 -4.30
C HIS A 170 -1.54 12.95 -5.78
N VAL A 171 -2.13 11.79 -6.09
CA VAL A 171 -2.47 11.38 -7.47
C VAL A 171 -3.94 11.01 -7.53
N ILE A 172 -4.65 11.41 -8.58
CA ILE A 172 -6.05 11.03 -8.81
C ILE A 172 -6.08 9.95 -9.88
N ASN A 173 -6.74 8.83 -9.59
CA ASN A 173 -6.93 7.74 -10.55
C ASN A 173 -8.30 7.81 -11.21
N TYR A 174 -8.40 8.57 -12.31
CA TYR A 174 -9.64 8.75 -13.07
C TYR A 174 -10.16 7.43 -13.66
N ASP A 175 -11.47 7.34 -13.89
CA ASP A 175 -12.10 6.11 -14.41
C ASP A 175 -11.86 5.91 -15.91
N ASP A 176 -11.72 7.00 -16.65
CA ASP A 176 -11.59 7.05 -18.11
C ASP A 176 -10.13 7.11 -18.57
N HIS A 177 -9.22 7.61 -17.73
CA HIS A 177 -7.79 7.74 -18.02
C HIS A 177 -6.93 7.25 -16.83
N PRO A 178 -6.96 5.95 -16.46
CA PRO A 178 -6.11 5.41 -15.40
C PRO A 178 -4.61 5.52 -15.70
N GLU A 179 -4.23 5.57 -16.98
CA GLU A 179 -2.86 5.75 -17.45
C GLU A 179 -2.23 7.07 -16.96
N ASP A 180 -3.01 8.13 -16.85
CA ASP A 180 -2.54 9.45 -16.36
C ASP A 180 -1.96 9.32 -14.94
N ALA A 181 -2.63 8.52 -14.10
CA ALA A 181 -2.17 8.27 -12.74
C ALA A 181 -0.85 7.47 -12.73
N THR A 182 -0.74 6.47 -13.61
CA THR A 182 0.49 5.68 -13.77
C THR A 182 1.63 6.57 -14.25
N GLU A 183 1.44 7.35 -15.31
CA GLU A 183 2.44 8.27 -15.87
C GLU A 183 2.92 9.29 -14.84
N GLN A 184 1.99 9.88 -14.07
CA GLN A 184 2.32 10.81 -13.01
C GLN A 184 3.18 10.13 -11.93
N ILE A 185 2.84 8.90 -11.52
CA ILE A 185 3.61 8.15 -10.53
C ILE A 185 5.01 7.79 -11.06
N VAL A 186 5.12 7.35 -12.32
CA VAL A 186 6.42 7.08 -12.97
C VAL A 186 7.29 8.33 -12.97
N SER A 187 6.74 9.47 -13.36
CA SER A 187 7.45 10.75 -13.37
C SER A 187 7.93 11.12 -11.96
N ASN A 188 7.08 10.99 -10.94
CA ASN A 188 7.44 11.24 -9.55
C ASN A 188 8.58 10.32 -9.06
N ILE A 189 8.53 9.02 -9.39
CA ILE A 189 9.57 8.06 -9.03
C ILE A 189 10.89 8.41 -9.72
N LYS A 190 10.88 8.70 -11.03
CA LYS A 190 12.07 9.08 -11.80
C LYS A 190 12.70 10.36 -11.23
N ASN A 191 11.89 11.37 -10.91
CA ASN A 191 12.37 12.60 -10.29
C ASN A 191 13.01 12.35 -8.92
N GLN A 192 12.41 11.48 -8.09
CA GLN A 192 12.98 11.12 -6.80
C GLN A 192 14.30 10.34 -6.93
N LEU A 193 14.48 9.52 -7.97
CA LEU A 193 15.74 8.84 -8.25
C LEU A 193 16.82 9.81 -8.74
N LEU A 194 16.46 10.76 -9.62
CA LEU A 194 17.37 11.79 -10.12
C LEU A 194 17.86 12.70 -8.98
N ALA A 195 16.96 13.13 -8.09
CA ALA A 195 17.30 13.97 -6.95
C ALA A 195 18.31 13.32 -5.97
N ARG A 196 18.46 12.00 -6.00
CA ARG A 196 19.44 11.25 -5.18
C ARG A 196 20.75 10.95 -5.88
N SER A 197 20.81 11.17 -7.19
CA SER A 197 22.02 10.94 -7.99
C SER A 197 22.93 12.17 -8.04
N ASN A 198 22.47 13.30 -7.50
CA ASN A 198 23.19 14.56 -7.35
C ASN A 198 23.56 14.78 -5.87
#